data_AF-A0A7C7E9S5-F1
#
_entry.id   AF-A0A7C7E9S5-F1
#
_cell.length_a   1.000
_cell.length_b   1.000
_cell.length_c   1.000
_cell.angle_alpha   90.00
_cell.angle_beta   90.00
_cell.angle_gamma   90.00
#
_symmetry.space_group_name_H-M   'P 1'
#
loop_
_entity.id
_entity.type
_entity.pdbx_description
1 polymer ?
#
loop_
_entity_poly.entity_id
_entity_poly.type
_entity_poly.pdbx_seq_one_letter_code
_entity_poly.pdbx_strand_id
1 'polypeptide(L)'
;QRVTTEIKTIPYEIVSRKDFNLPLGEKKVTQKGEEGQEEVKTIEILENGKVVSATTESRILKAPKPQIVLTGTVQLASRGGVDFSYTEKRRMLATAYTHTGNRTATGTVARVGVVAVDPKVIALGAKVYVEGYGFARAEDTGGAIKGDKIDLFLNTAEETRRFGRRWVTVYILK
;
A
#
# COMPACT_ATOMS: atom_id res chain seq x y z
N GLN A 1 56.46 4.22 -4.92
CA GLN A 1 54.99 4.24 -4.96
C GLN A 1 54.54 3.30 -6.06
N ARG A 2 53.51 2.49 -5.81
CA ARG A 2 52.86 1.61 -6.78
C ARG A 2 51.41 2.05 -6.92
N VAL A 3 50.90 2.13 -8.15
CA VAL A 3 49.51 2.50 -8.43
C VAL A 3 48.86 1.36 -9.19
N THR A 4 47.73 0.89 -8.69
CA THR A 4 46.92 -0.14 -9.33
C THR A 4 45.53 0.42 -9.54
N THR A 5 44.98 0.22 -10.75
CA THR A 5 43.62 0.61 -11.08
C THR A 5 42.82 -0.65 -11.38
N GLU A 6 41.65 -0.77 -10.78
CA GLU A 6 40.74 -1.88 -10.97
C GLU A 6 39.33 -1.35 -11.24
N ILE A 7 38.63 -1.92 -12.22
CA ILE A 7 37.20 -1.65 -12.42
C ILE A 7 36.41 -2.65 -11.58
N LYS A 8 35.61 -2.13 -10.65
CA LYS A 8 34.71 -2.92 -9.81
C LYS A 8 33.26 -2.69 -10.21
N THR A 9 32.44 -3.72 -10.06
CA THR A 9 30.99 -3.62 -10.28
C THR A 9 30.32 -3.04 -9.04
N ILE A 10 29.37 -2.14 -9.27
CA ILE A 10 28.47 -1.62 -8.24
C ILE A 10 27.13 -2.38 -8.37
N PRO A 11 26.69 -3.14 -7.36
CA PRO A 11 25.43 -3.85 -7.42
C PRO A 11 24.26 -2.86 -7.54
N TYR A 12 23.21 -3.28 -8.25
CA TYR A 12 21.97 -2.51 -8.30
C TYR A 12 21.05 -2.85 -7.13
N GLU A 13 20.24 -1.87 -6.73
CA GLU A 13 19.19 -2.08 -5.74
C GLU A 13 17.93 -2.69 -6.36
N ILE A 14 17.16 -3.43 -5.56
CA ILE A 14 15.83 -3.90 -5.94
C ILE A 14 14.77 -3.04 -5.24
N VAL A 15 14.02 -2.27 -6.03
CA VAL A 15 12.93 -1.42 -5.55
C VAL A 15 11.60 -2.13 -5.78
N SER A 16 10.89 -2.44 -4.69
CA SER A 16 9.55 -3.01 -4.76
C SER A 16 8.47 -1.92 -4.74
N ARG A 17 7.50 -2.02 -5.65
CA ARG A 17 6.30 -1.16 -5.67
C ARG A 17 5.05 -2.03 -5.67
N LYS A 18 3.99 -1.60 -4.97
CA LYS A 18 2.71 -2.32 -4.96
C LYS A 18 1.97 -2.10 -6.29
N ASP A 19 1.35 -3.15 -6.81
CA ASP A 19 0.44 -3.11 -7.94
C ASP A 19 -0.94 -3.63 -7.52
N PHE A 20 -1.91 -2.70 -7.54
CA PHE A 20 -3.30 -2.96 -7.17
C PHE A 20 -4.06 -3.79 -8.19
N ASN A 21 -3.45 -4.15 -9.32
CA ASN A 21 -4.00 -5.02 -10.33
C ASN A 21 -3.47 -6.45 -10.28
N LEU A 22 -2.32 -6.66 -9.65
CA LEU A 22 -1.65 -7.94 -9.63
C LEU A 22 -2.11 -8.77 -8.40
N PRO A 23 -2.36 -10.09 -8.53
CA PRO A 23 -2.71 -10.96 -7.41
C PRO A 23 -1.67 -11.00 -6.30
N LEU A 24 -2.13 -11.12 -5.05
CA LEU A 24 -1.24 -11.18 -3.90
C LEU A 24 -0.24 -12.35 -4.03
N GLY A 25 1.04 -12.03 -3.90
CA GLY A 25 2.14 -12.99 -4.03
C GLY A 25 2.77 -13.03 -5.42
N GLU A 26 2.08 -12.54 -6.45
CA GLU A 26 2.67 -12.40 -7.78
C GLU A 26 3.65 -11.21 -7.84
N LYS A 27 4.68 -11.37 -8.67
CA LYS A 27 5.71 -10.35 -8.89
C LYS A 27 5.91 -10.13 -10.39
N LYS A 28 6.08 -8.86 -10.78
CA LYS A 28 6.37 -8.48 -12.17
C LYS A 28 7.55 -7.52 -12.22
N VAL A 29 8.64 -7.93 -12.87
CA VAL A 29 9.77 -7.04 -13.14
C VAL A 29 9.35 -6.06 -14.24
N THR A 30 9.37 -4.76 -13.94
CA THR A 30 9.03 -3.69 -14.89
C THR A 30 10.25 -2.99 -15.44
N GLN A 31 11.33 -2.97 -14.67
CA GLN A 31 12.64 -2.49 -15.10
C GLN A 31 13.67 -3.50 -14.60
N LYS A 32 14.48 -4.05 -15.51
CA LYS A 32 15.64 -4.87 -15.14
C LYS A 32 16.71 -3.97 -14.53
N GLY A 33 17.36 -4.46 -13.48
CA GLY A 33 18.51 -3.77 -12.89
C GLY A 33 19.70 -3.81 -13.84
N GLU A 34 20.54 -2.79 -13.76
CA GLU A 34 21.84 -2.78 -14.42
C GLU A 34 22.90 -2.45 -13.38
N GLU A 35 23.93 -3.29 -13.29
CA GLU A 35 25.08 -3.00 -12.45
C GLU A 35 25.77 -1.71 -12.92
N GLY A 36 26.25 -0.96 -11.93
CA GLY A 36 27.16 0.15 -12.14
C GLY A 36 28.59 -0.32 -12.22
N GLN A 37 29.49 0.61 -12.49
CA GLN A 37 30.92 0.39 -12.51
C GLN A 37 31.60 1.56 -11.81
N GLU A 38 32.56 1.26 -10.96
CA GLU A 38 33.51 2.23 -10.43
C GLU A 38 34.93 1.84 -10.76
N GLU A 39 35.74 2.86 -10.99
CA GLU A 39 37.18 2.73 -11.02
C GLU A 39 37.71 2.93 -9.60
N VAL A 40 38.45 1.95 -9.11
CA VAL A 40 39.10 1.98 -7.81
C VAL A 40 40.60 2.05 -8.04
N LYS A 41 41.20 3.15 -7.61
CA LYS A 41 42.63 3.40 -7.72
C LYS A 41 43.26 3.22 -6.35
N THR A 42 44.15 2.23 -6.23
CA THR A 42 44.91 1.95 -5.01
C THR A 42 46.33 2.48 -5.18
N ILE A 43 46.71 3.39 -4.29
CA ILE A 43 48.03 4.01 -4.24
C ILE A 43 48.78 3.42 -3.03
N GLU A 44 49.80 2.61 -3.29
CA GLU A 44 50.65 1.99 -2.28
C GLU A 44 52.01 2.72 -2.18
N ILE A 45 52.42 3.06 -0.97
CA ILE A 45 53.76 3.55 -0.66
C ILE A 45 54.60 2.36 -0.21
N LEU A 46 55.77 2.18 -0.84
CA LEU A 46 56.67 1.06 -0.60
C LEU A 46 57.98 1.57 0.03
N GLU A 47 58.40 0.94 1.12
CA GLU A 47 59.75 1.09 1.69
C GLU A 47 60.41 -0.29 1.76
N ASN A 48 61.64 -0.41 1.26
CA ASN A 48 62.39 -1.68 1.24
C ASN A 48 61.61 -2.86 0.64
N GLY A 49 60.78 -2.59 -0.38
CA GLY A 49 59.94 -3.59 -1.04
C GLY A 49 58.69 -4.01 -0.28
N LYS A 50 58.42 -3.45 0.91
CA LYS A 50 57.21 -3.71 1.69
C LYS A 50 56.24 -2.53 1.61
N VAL A 51 54.94 -2.82 1.53
CA VAL A 51 53.89 -1.80 1.57
C VAL A 51 53.82 -1.23 2.98
N VAL A 52 54.03 0.09 3.11
CA VAL A 52 53.97 0.82 4.39
C VAL A 52 52.71 1.68 4.52
N SER A 53 52.06 2.02 3.41
CA SER A 53 50.78 2.72 3.40
C SER A 53 50.02 2.44 2.11
N ALA A 54 48.69 2.43 2.16
CA ALA A 54 47.81 2.30 1.02
C ALA A 54 46.64 3.27 1.15
N THR A 55 46.32 4.01 0.08
CA THR A 55 45.15 4.88 -0.02
C THR A 55 44.34 4.48 -1.24
N THR A 56 43.01 4.51 -1.11
CA THR A 56 42.09 4.15 -2.18
C THR A 56 41.25 5.36 -2.56
N GLU A 57 41.18 5.66 -3.84
CA GLU A 57 40.29 6.65 -4.44
C GLU A 57 39.31 5.92 -5.35
N SER A 58 38.02 6.26 -5.30
CA SER A 58 37.01 5.69 -6.20
C SER A 58 36.35 6.76 -7.06
N ARG A 59 36.01 6.36 -8.30
CA ARG A 59 35.27 7.18 -9.25
C ARG A 59 34.21 6.34 -9.93
N ILE A 60 32.96 6.77 -9.86
CA ILE A 60 31.86 6.11 -10.57
C ILE A 60 32.03 6.34 -12.08
N LEU A 61 32.14 5.25 -12.84
CA LEU A 61 32.17 5.25 -14.31
C LEU A 61 30.76 5.09 -14.89
N LYS A 62 29.95 4.22 -14.28
CA LYS A 62 28.54 3.98 -14.63
C LYS A 62 27.73 3.85 -13.35
N ALA A 63 26.70 4.67 -13.17
CA ALA A 63 25.80 4.52 -12.03
C ALA A 63 24.94 3.25 -12.19
N PRO A 64 24.69 2.48 -11.11
CA PRO A 64 23.77 1.36 -11.16
C PRO A 64 22.34 1.84 -11.43
N LYS A 65 21.58 1.07 -12.22
CA LYS A 65 20.14 1.29 -12.39
C LYS A 65 19.37 0.27 -11.55
N PRO A 66 18.43 0.70 -10.71
CA PRO A 66 17.70 -0.23 -9.85
C PRO A 66 16.81 -1.16 -10.68
N GLN A 67 16.59 -2.37 -10.16
CA GLN A 67 15.53 -3.25 -10.65
C GLN A 67 14.20 -2.87 -10.00
N ILE A 68 13.17 -2.64 -10.81
CA ILE A 68 11.83 -2.31 -10.29
C ILE A 68 10.93 -3.54 -10.40
N VAL A 69 10.44 -4.00 -9.25
CA VAL A 69 9.55 -5.16 -9.15
C VAL A 69 8.20 -4.73 -8.59
N LEU A 70 7.15 -4.92 -9.39
CA LEU A 70 5.77 -4.78 -8.93
C LEU A 70 5.37 -6.01 -8.12
N THR A 71 4.75 -5.81 -6.97
CA THR A 71 4.19 -6.86 -6.11
C THR A 71 2.69 -6.74 -6.04
N GLY A 72 1.99 -7.85 -6.23
CA GLY A 72 0.54 -7.82 -6.27
C GLY A 72 -0.10 -7.70 -4.90
N THR A 73 -1.28 -7.08 -4.85
CA THR A 73 -2.04 -6.84 -3.63
C THR A 73 -3.45 -7.44 -3.66
N VAL A 74 -3.90 -7.94 -4.81
CA VAL A 74 -5.29 -8.37 -5.00
C VAL A 74 -5.51 -9.74 -4.39
N GLN A 75 -6.47 -9.83 -3.46
CA GLN A 75 -6.93 -11.07 -2.87
C GLN A 75 -8.36 -11.36 -3.33
N LEU A 76 -8.74 -12.64 -3.32
CA LEU A 76 -10.10 -13.09 -3.61
C LEU A 76 -10.79 -13.53 -2.31
N ALA A 77 -12.08 -13.22 -2.19
CA ALA A 77 -12.95 -13.74 -1.15
C ALA A 77 -14.31 -14.09 -1.75
N SER A 78 -14.96 -15.09 -1.17
CA SER A 78 -16.34 -15.46 -1.47
C SER A 78 -17.20 -15.27 -0.23
N ARG A 79 -18.33 -14.57 -0.36
CA ARG A 79 -19.32 -14.40 0.71
C ARG A 79 -20.72 -14.45 0.13
N GLY A 80 -21.57 -15.34 0.67
CA GLY A 80 -22.96 -15.47 0.21
C GLY A 80 -23.09 -15.85 -1.27
N GLY A 81 -22.14 -16.62 -1.81
CA GLY A 81 -22.14 -17.03 -3.22
C GLY A 81 -21.64 -15.97 -4.20
N VAL A 82 -21.15 -14.82 -3.71
CA VAL A 82 -20.55 -13.77 -4.54
C VAL A 82 -19.05 -13.73 -4.29
N ASP A 83 -18.29 -13.87 -5.37
CA ASP A 83 -16.85 -13.68 -5.37
C ASP A 83 -16.50 -12.22 -5.62
N PHE A 84 -15.53 -11.70 -4.86
CA PHE A 84 -15.02 -10.35 -5.06
C PHE A 84 -13.53 -10.27 -4.78
N SER A 85 -12.90 -9.31 -5.45
CA SER A 85 -11.50 -8.98 -5.26
C SER A 85 -11.34 -7.79 -4.33
N TYR A 86 -10.37 -7.85 -3.43
CA TYR A 86 -10.10 -6.81 -2.44
C TYR A 86 -8.60 -6.57 -2.31
N THR A 87 -8.24 -5.35 -1.92
CA THR A 87 -6.84 -4.93 -1.73
C THR A 87 -6.43 -4.97 -0.26
N GLU A 88 -7.39 -4.79 0.65
CA GLU A 88 -7.17 -4.81 2.09
C GLU A 88 -8.44 -5.28 2.81
N LYS A 89 -8.27 -5.92 3.97
CA LYS A 89 -9.38 -6.16 4.91
C LYS A 89 -9.01 -5.63 6.30
N ARG A 90 -9.98 -5.07 7.02
CA ARG A 90 -9.80 -4.48 8.35
C ARG A 90 -10.92 -4.92 9.29
N ARG A 91 -10.61 -5.03 10.58
CA ARG A 91 -11.62 -5.20 11.61
C ARG A 91 -11.98 -3.82 12.14
N MET A 92 -13.22 -3.39 11.92
CA MET A 92 -13.68 -2.03 12.23
C MET A 92 -14.85 -2.07 13.22
N LEU A 93 -14.95 -1.03 14.06
CA LEU A 93 -16.11 -0.83 14.92
C LEU A 93 -17.24 -0.21 14.09
N ALA A 94 -18.27 -0.98 13.82
CA ALA A 94 -19.46 -0.55 13.10
C ALA A 94 -20.53 0.02 14.03
N THR A 95 -21.07 1.15 13.63
CA THR A 95 -22.34 1.73 14.09
C THR A 95 -23.32 1.77 12.91
N ALA A 96 -24.55 2.21 13.17
CA ALA A 96 -25.48 2.54 12.10
C ALA A 96 -26.17 3.89 12.33
N TYR A 97 -26.45 4.58 11.23
CA TYR A 97 -27.18 5.83 11.18
C TYR A 97 -28.34 5.72 10.18
N THR A 98 -29.25 6.68 10.24
CA THR A 98 -30.40 6.76 9.33
C THR A 98 -30.55 8.17 8.80
N HIS A 99 -31.64 8.45 8.08
CA HIS A 99 -31.91 9.75 7.48
C HIS A 99 -31.72 10.90 8.48
N THR A 100 -30.82 11.83 8.13
CA THR A 100 -30.56 13.08 8.88
C THR A 100 -31.16 14.31 8.20
N GLY A 101 -31.70 14.15 6.98
CA GLY A 101 -32.11 15.25 6.11
C GLY A 101 -30.94 15.92 5.35
N ASN A 102 -29.69 15.57 5.68
CA ASN A 102 -28.50 16.12 5.02
C ASN A 102 -28.00 15.21 3.89
N ARG A 103 -27.28 15.81 2.93
CA ARG A 103 -26.53 15.07 1.92
C ARG A 103 -25.25 14.48 2.53
N THR A 104 -24.76 13.40 1.95
CA THR A 104 -23.49 12.79 2.33
C THR A 104 -22.32 13.73 2.03
N ALA A 105 -21.13 13.45 2.57
CA ALA A 105 -19.90 14.20 2.28
C ALA A 105 -19.57 14.31 0.78
N THR A 106 -19.97 13.32 -0.02
CA THR A 106 -19.81 13.34 -1.49
C THR A 106 -20.98 14.02 -2.23
N GLY A 107 -21.99 14.51 -1.50
CA GLY A 107 -23.14 15.20 -2.05
C GLY A 107 -24.25 14.27 -2.56
N THR A 108 -24.29 13.00 -2.18
CA THR A 108 -25.40 12.08 -2.54
C THR A 108 -26.50 12.07 -1.48
N VAL A 109 -27.66 11.49 -1.80
CA VAL A 109 -28.67 11.15 -0.80
C VAL A 109 -28.27 9.84 -0.14
N ALA A 110 -28.27 9.82 1.19
CA ALA A 110 -27.99 8.63 1.97
C ALA A 110 -29.05 7.55 1.72
N ARG A 111 -28.58 6.31 1.49
CA ARG A 111 -29.40 5.15 1.12
C ARG A 111 -28.68 3.87 1.54
N VAL A 112 -29.39 2.75 1.60
CA VAL A 112 -28.76 1.44 1.86
C VAL A 112 -27.66 1.20 0.83
N GLY A 113 -26.50 0.73 1.28
CA GLY A 113 -25.28 0.65 0.49
C GLY A 113 -24.41 1.90 0.56
N VAL A 114 -24.75 2.91 1.35
CA VAL A 114 -23.86 4.02 1.72
C VAL A 114 -23.29 3.80 3.11
N VAL A 115 -22.01 4.12 3.29
CA VAL A 115 -21.34 4.13 4.60
C VAL A 115 -20.60 5.43 4.84
N ALA A 116 -20.52 5.83 6.10
CA ALA A 116 -19.63 6.89 6.56
C ALA A 116 -18.32 6.29 7.05
N VAL A 117 -17.19 6.91 6.69
CA VAL A 117 -15.84 6.43 7.01
C VAL A 117 -14.93 7.58 7.43
N ASP A 118 -13.74 7.24 7.93
CA ASP A 118 -12.61 8.16 7.98
C ASP A 118 -11.88 8.16 6.62
N PRO A 119 -11.85 9.27 5.86
CA PRO A 119 -11.17 9.34 4.57
C PRO A 119 -9.66 9.04 4.61
N LYS A 120 -9.03 9.16 5.78
CA LYS A 120 -7.61 8.79 5.98
C LYS A 120 -7.40 7.27 6.03
N VAL A 121 -8.46 6.50 6.29
CA VAL A 121 -8.42 5.04 6.40
C VAL A 121 -9.06 4.39 5.17
N ILE A 122 -10.25 4.86 4.78
CA ILE A 122 -10.96 4.41 3.57
C ILE A 122 -11.31 5.66 2.76
N ALA A 123 -10.72 5.80 1.57
CA ALA A 123 -10.97 6.94 0.71
C ALA A 123 -12.45 7.04 0.32
N LEU A 124 -12.98 8.26 0.23
CA LEU A 124 -14.32 8.48 -0.32
C LEU A 124 -14.39 7.98 -1.77
N GLY A 125 -15.52 7.38 -2.12
CA GLY A 125 -15.76 6.69 -3.38
C GLY A 125 -15.31 5.24 -3.41
N ALA A 126 -14.55 4.77 -2.42
CA ALA A 126 -14.15 3.37 -2.32
C ALA A 126 -15.38 2.46 -2.20
N LYS A 127 -15.32 1.30 -2.86
CA LYS A 127 -16.29 0.22 -2.72
C LYS A 127 -15.82 -0.69 -1.58
N VAL A 128 -16.74 -1.12 -0.75
CA VAL A 128 -16.45 -2.02 0.38
C VAL A 128 -17.44 -3.16 0.43
N TYR A 129 -17.03 -4.28 1.01
CA TYR A 129 -17.93 -5.31 1.50
C TYR A 129 -17.84 -5.36 3.02
N VAL A 130 -18.97 -5.20 3.71
CA VAL A 130 -19.06 -5.22 5.16
C VAL A 130 -19.75 -6.50 5.60
N GLU A 131 -19.07 -7.35 6.38
CA GLU A 131 -19.67 -8.59 6.88
C GLU A 131 -20.93 -8.30 7.70
N GLY A 132 -22.04 -8.95 7.34
CA GLY A 132 -23.34 -8.75 7.98
C GLY A 132 -24.15 -7.56 7.45
N TYR A 133 -23.65 -6.81 6.46
CA TYR A 133 -24.38 -5.72 5.82
C TYR A 133 -24.38 -5.82 4.29
N GLY A 134 -23.23 -6.16 3.68
CA GLY A 134 -23.09 -6.37 2.24
C GLY A 134 -22.23 -5.31 1.56
N PHE A 135 -22.43 -5.17 0.24
CA PHE A 135 -21.70 -4.23 -0.59
C PHE A 135 -22.14 -2.79 -0.32
N ALA A 136 -21.17 -1.90 -0.21
CA ALA A 136 -21.43 -0.49 0.04
C ALA A 136 -20.37 0.43 -0.58
N ARG A 137 -20.65 1.73 -0.55
CA ARG A 137 -19.77 2.79 -1.03
C ARG A 137 -19.52 3.82 0.08
N ALA A 138 -18.25 4.18 0.25
CA ALA A 138 -17.83 5.26 1.13
C ALA A 138 -18.25 6.61 0.53
N GLU A 139 -19.45 7.08 0.84
CA GLU A 139 -19.97 8.35 0.31
C GLU A 139 -20.06 9.44 1.38
N ASP A 140 -19.89 9.08 2.66
CA ASP A 140 -20.11 10.00 3.77
C ASP A 140 -18.96 10.02 4.79
N THR A 141 -18.98 11.01 5.68
CA THR A 141 -18.05 11.14 6.82
C THR A 141 -18.82 11.58 8.07
N GLY A 142 -18.25 11.32 9.25
CA GLY A 142 -18.82 11.81 10.50
C GLY A 142 -17.73 12.31 11.45
N GLY A 143 -18.06 13.30 12.29
CA GLY A 143 -17.13 13.82 13.30
C GLY A 143 -16.62 12.73 14.24
N ALA A 144 -17.48 11.77 14.62
CA ALA A 144 -17.15 10.64 15.50
C ALA A 144 -16.58 9.41 14.75
N ILE A 145 -16.65 9.40 13.42
CA ILE A 145 -16.18 8.30 12.56
C ILE A 145 -14.73 8.58 12.17
N LYS A 146 -13.81 8.12 13.03
CA LYS A 146 -12.36 8.31 12.94
C LYS A 146 -11.63 7.00 13.17
N GLY A 147 -10.53 6.78 12.45
CA GLY A 147 -9.76 5.54 12.50
C GLY A 147 -10.55 4.33 11.97
N ASP A 148 -10.39 3.18 12.61
CA ASP A 148 -11.08 1.93 12.24
C ASP A 148 -12.55 1.91 12.74
N LYS A 149 -13.32 2.95 12.38
CA LYS A 149 -14.76 3.06 12.60
C LYS A 149 -15.49 3.24 11.28
N ILE A 150 -16.69 2.66 11.21
CA ILE A 150 -17.56 2.74 10.03
C ILE A 150 -19.01 2.92 10.49
N ASP A 151 -19.77 3.77 9.81
CA ASP A 151 -21.19 3.98 10.10
C ASP A 151 -22.03 3.51 8.92
N LEU A 152 -22.94 2.56 9.16
CA LEU A 152 -23.74 1.93 8.11
C LEU A 152 -25.09 2.61 8.00
N PHE A 153 -25.49 3.01 6.79
CA PHE A 153 -26.82 3.57 6.59
C PHE A 153 -27.90 2.48 6.70
N LEU A 154 -28.94 2.74 7.50
CA LEU A 154 -30.16 1.95 7.56
C LEU A 154 -31.38 2.86 7.38
N ASN A 155 -32.50 2.30 6.91
CA ASN A 155 -33.67 3.09 6.52
C ASN A 155 -34.40 3.69 7.73
N THR A 156 -34.33 3.03 8.90
CA THR A 156 -35.11 3.44 10.06
C THR A 156 -34.29 3.53 11.35
N ALA A 157 -34.70 4.41 12.26
CA ALA A 157 -34.11 4.51 13.59
C ALA A 157 -34.30 3.25 14.44
N GLU A 158 -35.30 2.42 14.12
CA GLU A 158 -35.49 1.14 14.80
C GLU A 158 -34.43 0.11 14.35
N GLU A 159 -34.14 0.05 13.05
CA GLU A 159 -33.06 -0.78 12.51
C GLU A 159 -31.70 -0.38 13.08
N THR A 160 -31.39 0.92 13.19
CA THR A 160 -30.13 1.38 13.79
C THR A 160 -30.00 0.97 15.24
N ARG A 161 -31.09 1.09 16.03
CA ARG A 161 -31.13 0.62 17.42
C ARG A 161 -30.92 -0.89 17.53
N ARG A 162 -31.56 -1.68 16.67
CA ARG A 162 -31.36 -3.14 16.62
C ARG A 162 -29.95 -3.53 16.16
N PHE A 163 -29.36 -2.77 15.24
CA PHE A 163 -28.00 -3.00 14.79
C PHE A 163 -26.98 -2.75 15.92
N GLY A 164 -27.14 -1.66 16.67
CA GLY A 164 -26.27 -1.34 17.80
C GLY A 164 -24.81 -1.13 17.38
N ARG A 165 -23.86 -1.44 18.28
CA ARG A 165 -22.42 -1.30 18.03
C ARG A 165 -21.77 -2.66 18.01
N ARG A 166 -21.02 -2.97 16.96
CA ARG A 166 -20.39 -4.29 16.81
C ARG A 166 -19.12 -4.21 15.99
N TRP A 167 -18.20 -5.13 16.23
CA TRP A 167 -17.02 -5.28 15.39
C TRP A 167 -17.38 -6.10 14.15
N VAL A 168 -16.98 -5.62 12.98
CA VAL A 168 -17.19 -6.28 11.69
C VAL A 168 -15.89 -6.33 10.89
N THR A 169 -15.78 -7.29 9.99
CA THR A 169 -14.72 -7.28 8.98
C THR A 169 -15.20 -6.47 7.77
N VAL A 170 -14.38 -5.52 7.35
CA VAL A 170 -14.61 -4.69 6.17
C VAL A 170 -13.53 -5.00 5.14
N TYR A 171 -13.94 -5.32 3.92
CA TYR A 171 -13.08 -5.55 2.78
C TYR A 171 -13.10 -4.32 1.89
N ILE A 172 -11.93 -3.75 1.60
CA ILE A 172 -11.77 -2.62 0.69
C ILE A 172 -11.58 -3.19 -0.71
N LEU A 173 -12.60 -3.03 -1.55
CA LEU A 173 -12.68 -3.64 -2.86
C LEU A 173 -11.80 -2.90 -3.87
N LYS A 174 -11.46 -3.63 -4.94
CA LYS A 174 -10.77 -3.08 -6.11
C LYS A 174 -11.74 -2.32 -7.03
#